data_AF-A0A7G9Z836-F1
#
_entry.id   AF-A0A7G9Z836-F1
#
_cell.length_a   1.000
_cell.length_b   1.000
_cell.length_c   1.000
_cell.angle_alpha   90.00
_cell.angle_beta   90.00
_cell.angle_gamma   90.00
#
_symmetry.space_group_name_H-M   'P 1'
#
loop_
_entity.id
_entity.type
_entity.pdbx_description
1 polymer ?
#
loop_
_entity_poly.entity_id
_entity_poly.type
_entity_poly.pdbx_seq_one_letter_code
_entity_poly.pdbx_strand_id
1 'polypeptide(L)'
;MKKKTGIVGFTGTFRERMADTKEESKVVFTGSVAVCSPFIELLAYTVRDRGFDMLYVPKANAKEARKIREIENIGYSVVDEKGDPKNPDAIVVLGGLAMPKFGCTPEDVNQMIESISGDKKPKIFGVGFMNIFEKAGWDKKIDFDTVIDITMETVVVK
;
A
#
# COMPACT_ATOMS: atom_id res chain seq x y z
N MET A 1 16.79 13.63 5.05
CA MET A 1 16.36 12.33 5.64
C MET A 1 17.57 11.41 5.77
N LYS A 2 17.71 10.67 6.88
CA LYS A 2 18.74 9.61 6.98
C LYS A 2 18.33 8.44 6.08
N LYS A 3 19.21 8.00 5.18
CA LYS A 3 19.01 6.80 4.35
C LYS A 3 18.96 5.58 5.28
N LYS A 4 17.86 4.83 5.25
CA LYS A 4 17.74 3.51 5.90
C LYS A 4 17.83 2.44 4.82
N THR A 5 18.41 1.30 5.14
CA THR A 5 18.75 0.26 4.16
C THR A 5 18.15 -1.10 4.53
N GLY A 6 17.99 -1.95 3.52
CA GLY A 6 17.49 -3.31 3.67
C GLY A 6 16.03 -3.40 4.14
N ILE A 7 15.62 -4.62 4.49
CA ILE A 7 14.24 -4.93 4.91
C ILE A 7 13.86 -4.15 6.18
N VAL A 8 14.79 -4.04 7.15
CA VAL A 8 14.56 -3.28 8.39
C VAL A 8 14.36 -1.80 8.10
N GLY A 9 15.14 -1.22 7.20
CA GLY A 9 14.96 0.17 6.79
C GLY A 9 13.63 0.41 6.09
N PHE A 10 13.22 -0.49 5.21
CA PHE A 10 11.94 -0.43 4.51
C PHE A 10 10.74 -0.55 5.48
N THR A 11 10.65 -1.67 6.20
CA THR A 11 9.55 -1.95 7.13
C THR A 11 9.52 -0.97 8.29
N GLY A 12 10.66 -0.61 8.87
CA GLY A 12 10.76 0.39 9.93
C GLY A 12 10.30 1.77 9.49
N THR A 13 10.65 2.20 8.26
CA THR A 13 10.17 3.48 7.72
C THR A 13 8.66 3.45 7.51
N PHE A 14 8.10 2.37 6.96
CA PHE A 14 6.66 2.24 6.80
C PHE A 14 5.93 2.33 8.15
N ARG A 15 6.42 1.58 9.15
CA ARG A 15 5.87 1.60 10.51
C ARG A 15 5.87 3.00 11.14
N GLU A 16 6.96 3.74 10.98
CA GLU A 16 7.09 5.12 11.47
C GLU A 16 6.10 6.06 10.77
N ARG A 17 5.91 5.94 9.45
CA ARG A 17 4.95 6.77 8.71
C ARG A 17 3.50 6.44 9.02
N MET A 18 3.20 5.17 9.31
CA MET A 18 1.88 4.75 9.76
C MET A 18 1.60 5.10 11.22
N ALA A 19 2.58 5.62 11.98
CA ALA A 19 2.38 5.98 13.38
C ALA A 19 1.43 7.17 13.58
N ASP A 20 1.27 8.00 12.56
CA ASP A 20 0.33 9.12 12.58
C ASP A 20 -1.10 8.70 12.22
N THR A 21 -1.35 7.41 11.96
CA THR A 21 -2.69 6.83 11.76
C THR A 21 -3.16 6.24 13.09
N LYS A 22 -4.39 6.59 13.51
CA LYS A 22 -4.98 6.16 14.78
C LYS A 22 -5.04 4.62 14.84
N GLU A 23 -4.77 4.04 16.00
CA GLU A 23 -4.98 2.60 16.23
C GLU A 23 -6.42 2.18 15.93
N GLU A 24 -6.59 0.93 15.54
CA GLU A 24 -7.89 0.35 15.12
C GLU A 24 -8.51 1.02 13.88
N SER A 25 -7.77 1.88 13.18
CA SER A 25 -8.20 2.48 11.91
C SER A 25 -8.35 1.48 10.78
N LYS A 26 -9.18 1.85 9.80
CA LYS A 26 -9.28 1.12 8.53
C LYS A 26 -8.18 1.57 7.57
N VAL A 27 -7.39 0.61 7.08
CA VAL A 27 -6.30 0.85 6.13
C VAL A 27 -6.53 0.04 4.86
N VAL A 28 -6.61 0.73 3.72
CA VAL A 28 -6.83 0.11 2.41
C VAL A 28 -5.53 0.15 1.61
N PHE A 29 -5.00 -1.02 1.28
CA PHE A 29 -3.89 -1.18 0.34
C PHE A 29 -4.45 -1.32 -1.07
N THR A 30 -3.84 -0.67 -2.06
CA THR A 30 -4.14 -0.88 -3.49
C THR A 30 -2.85 -1.12 -4.27
N GLY A 31 -2.88 -2.11 -5.16
CA GLY A 31 -1.68 -2.66 -5.76
C GLY A 31 -1.96 -3.59 -6.93
N SER A 32 -0.94 -3.83 -7.75
CA SER A 32 -1.03 -4.80 -8.83
C SER A 32 -1.05 -6.24 -8.32
N VAL A 33 -1.98 -7.05 -8.83
CA VAL A 33 -2.11 -8.47 -8.47
C VAL A 33 -0.88 -9.31 -8.83
N ALA A 34 -0.03 -8.83 -9.74
CA ALA A 34 1.12 -9.61 -10.22
C ALA A 34 2.30 -9.60 -9.24
N VAL A 35 2.50 -8.49 -8.52
CA VAL A 35 3.73 -8.26 -7.76
C VAL A 35 3.51 -7.63 -6.38
N CYS A 36 2.38 -6.96 -6.15
CA CYS A 36 2.18 -6.16 -4.94
C CYS A 36 1.71 -6.97 -3.74
N SER A 37 0.98 -8.08 -3.93
CA SER A 37 0.38 -8.84 -2.82
C SER A 37 1.40 -9.26 -1.74
N PRO A 38 2.59 -9.80 -2.08
CA PRO A 38 3.59 -10.15 -1.06
C PRO A 38 4.11 -8.94 -0.26
N PHE A 39 4.23 -7.78 -0.92
CA PHE A 39 4.63 -6.55 -0.21
C PHE A 39 3.53 -6.02 0.69
N ILE A 40 2.26 -6.12 0.27
CA ILE A 40 1.10 -5.76 1.11
C ILE A 40 1.08 -6.61 2.36
N GLU A 41 1.28 -7.92 2.24
CA GLU A 41 1.34 -8.85 3.37
C GLU A 41 2.49 -8.54 4.32
N LEU A 42 3.69 -8.25 3.79
CA LEU A 42 4.84 -7.80 4.57
C LEU A 42 4.57 -6.49 5.33
N LEU A 43 3.94 -5.52 4.66
CA LEU A 43 3.60 -4.22 5.25
C LEU A 43 2.49 -4.35 6.29
N ALA A 44 1.51 -5.22 6.07
CA ALA A 44 0.46 -5.54 7.05
C ALA A 44 1.06 -6.15 8.32
N TYR A 45 1.96 -7.13 8.18
CA TYR A 45 2.68 -7.72 9.33
C TYR A 45 3.50 -6.68 10.10
N THR A 46 4.06 -5.69 9.40
CA THR A 46 4.89 -4.62 9.98
C THR A 46 4.12 -3.75 10.99
N VAL A 47 2.80 -3.62 10.81
CA VAL A 47 1.90 -2.81 11.65
C VAL A 47 0.88 -3.66 12.43
N ARG A 48 1.13 -4.96 12.59
CA ARG A 48 0.22 -5.94 13.22
C ARG A 48 -0.28 -5.54 14.61
N ASP A 49 0.55 -4.86 15.39
CA ASP A 49 0.25 -4.42 16.76
C ASP A 49 -0.62 -3.16 16.84
N ARG A 50 -1.02 -2.58 15.70
CA ARG A 50 -1.88 -1.39 15.63
C ARG A 50 -3.38 -1.68 15.65
N GLY A 51 -3.77 -2.94 15.55
CA GLY A 51 -5.19 -3.34 15.49
C GLY A 51 -5.94 -2.89 14.23
N PHE A 52 -5.25 -2.51 13.16
CA PHE A 52 -5.89 -1.99 11.93
C PHE A 52 -6.83 -3.00 11.27
N ASP A 53 -7.98 -2.52 10.78
CA ASP A 53 -8.82 -3.24 9.82
C ASP A 53 -8.22 -3.06 8.41
N MET A 54 -7.54 -4.10 7.92
CA MET A 54 -6.73 -4.02 6.70
C MET A 54 -7.40 -4.72 5.52
N LEU A 55 -7.51 -4.00 4.41
CA LEU A 55 -8.06 -4.52 3.16
C LEU A 55 -7.09 -4.34 1.99
N TYR A 56 -7.12 -5.27 1.04
CA TYR A 56 -6.48 -5.14 -0.26
C TYR A 56 -7.53 -4.91 -1.34
N VAL A 57 -7.41 -3.80 -2.06
CA VAL A 57 -8.16 -3.47 -3.27
C VAL A 57 -7.28 -3.71 -4.50
N PRO A 58 -7.44 -4.81 -5.23
CA PRO A 58 -6.61 -5.12 -6.39
C PRO A 58 -6.93 -4.19 -7.57
N LYS A 59 -5.89 -3.70 -8.25
CA LYS A 59 -6.01 -2.89 -9.49
C LYS A 59 -6.93 -1.67 -9.35
N ALA A 60 -6.98 -1.05 -8.18
CA ALA A 60 -7.91 0.04 -7.87
C ALA A 60 -9.41 -0.29 -8.08
N ASN A 61 -9.78 -1.58 -8.08
CA ASN A 61 -11.18 -2.00 -8.21
C ASN A 61 -11.80 -2.31 -6.83
N ALA A 62 -12.48 -1.32 -6.24
CA ALA A 62 -13.08 -1.43 -4.91
C ALA A 62 -14.07 -2.61 -4.75
N LYS A 63 -14.70 -3.09 -5.84
CA LYS A 63 -15.60 -4.26 -5.80
C LYS A 63 -14.85 -5.57 -5.53
N GLU A 64 -13.54 -5.58 -5.75
CA GLU A 64 -12.67 -6.72 -5.52
C GLU A 64 -11.93 -6.69 -4.19
N ALA A 65 -12.30 -5.77 -3.29
CA ALA A 65 -11.71 -5.67 -1.96
C ALA A 65 -11.71 -7.02 -1.21
N ARG A 66 -10.54 -7.40 -0.71
CA ARG A 66 -10.31 -8.60 0.10
C ARG A 66 -9.74 -8.23 1.46
N LYS A 67 -10.08 -8.98 2.49
CA LYS A 67 -9.50 -8.79 3.83
C LYS A 67 -8.05 -9.25 3.85
N ILE A 68 -7.27 -8.61 4.71
CA ILE A 68 -5.93 -9.04 5.08
C ILE A 68 -6.01 -9.48 6.55
N ARG A 69 -5.56 -10.69 6.86
CA ARG A 69 -5.62 -11.24 8.22
C ARG A 69 -4.34 -11.94 8.61
N GLU A 70 -4.10 -11.97 9.90
CA GLU A 70 -3.14 -12.91 10.47
C GLU A 70 -3.69 -14.34 10.34
N ILE A 71 -2.85 -15.24 9.82
CA ILE A 71 -3.07 -16.67 9.75
C ILE A 71 -2.00 -17.34 10.61
N GLU A 72 -2.45 -18.16 11.55
CA GLU A 72 -1.58 -18.88 12.48
C GLU A 72 -0.51 -19.68 11.72
N ASN A 73 0.75 -19.57 12.17
CA ASN A 73 1.93 -20.21 11.57
C ASN A 73 2.27 -19.81 10.11
N ILE A 74 1.58 -18.82 9.53
CA ILE A 74 1.88 -18.29 8.18
C ILE A 74 2.29 -16.81 8.24
N GLY A 75 1.58 -16.00 9.02
CA GLY A 75 1.75 -14.55 9.06
C GLY A 75 0.53 -13.83 8.50
N TYR A 76 0.69 -12.60 7.98
CA TYR A 76 -0.42 -11.87 7.36
C TYR A 76 -0.60 -12.31 5.91
N SER A 77 -1.84 -12.56 5.51
CA SER A 77 -2.19 -12.94 4.15
C SER A 77 -3.43 -12.20 3.66
N VAL A 78 -3.44 -11.88 2.36
CA VAL A 78 -4.69 -11.56 1.66
C VAL A 78 -5.51 -12.84 1.56
N VAL A 79 -6.72 -12.83 2.12
CA VAL A 79 -7.62 -13.99 2.09
C VAL A 79 -8.73 -13.79 1.07
N ASP A 80 -9.29 -14.88 0.53
CA ASP A 80 -10.47 -14.81 -0.35
C ASP A 80 -11.77 -14.59 0.45
N GLU A 81 -11.77 -13.55 1.28
CA GLU A 81 -12.95 -13.03 1.96
C GLU A 81 -13.14 -11.58 1.54
N LYS A 82 -14.33 -11.26 0.99
CA LYS A 82 -14.69 -9.89 0.63
C LYS A 82 -14.70 -9.00 1.87
N GLY A 83 -14.30 -7.74 1.70
CA GLY A 83 -14.42 -6.72 2.74
C GLY A 83 -14.95 -5.42 2.18
N ASP A 84 -15.40 -4.52 3.07
CA ASP A 84 -15.90 -3.20 2.69
C ASP A 84 -14.78 -2.14 2.78
N PRO A 85 -14.27 -1.63 1.64
CA PRO A 85 -13.19 -0.66 1.64
C PRO A 85 -13.65 0.77 1.98
N LYS A 86 -14.96 1.02 2.19
CA LYS A 86 -15.48 2.38 2.42
C LYS A 86 -14.99 3.01 3.72
N ASN A 87 -14.91 4.33 3.69
CA ASN A 87 -14.50 5.23 4.76
C ASN A 87 -13.15 4.85 5.40
N PRO A 88 -12.08 4.60 4.62
CA PRO A 88 -10.77 4.33 5.17
C PRO A 88 -10.23 5.55 5.90
N ASP A 89 -9.36 5.33 6.88
CA ASP A 89 -8.60 6.42 7.51
C ASP A 89 -7.24 6.60 6.80
N ALA A 90 -6.72 5.54 6.16
CA ALA A 90 -5.52 5.58 5.34
C ALA A 90 -5.63 4.70 4.09
N ILE A 91 -5.01 5.14 3.00
CA ILE A 91 -4.89 4.40 1.74
C ILE A 91 -3.40 4.28 1.39
N VAL A 92 -2.95 3.06 1.10
CA VAL A 92 -1.57 2.76 0.69
C VAL A 92 -1.57 2.33 -0.77
N VAL A 93 -1.08 3.19 -1.66
CA VAL A 93 -0.94 2.94 -3.10
C VAL A 93 0.43 2.36 -3.37
N LEU A 94 0.49 1.15 -3.94
CA LEU A 94 1.75 0.49 -4.27
C LEU A 94 2.16 0.77 -5.72
N GLY A 95 3.45 1.03 -5.91
CA GLY A 95 4.03 1.48 -7.18
C GLY A 95 3.89 0.51 -8.36
N GLY A 96 3.57 -0.76 -8.10
CA GLY A 96 3.24 -1.72 -9.17
C GLY A 96 2.04 -1.28 -10.02
N LEU A 97 1.15 -0.42 -9.49
CA LEU A 97 0.05 0.18 -10.26
C LEU A 97 0.52 1.19 -11.30
N ALA A 98 1.69 1.80 -11.11
CA ALA A 98 2.27 2.76 -12.06
C ALA A 98 3.15 2.09 -13.13
N MET A 99 3.30 0.76 -13.08
CA MET A 99 4.10 0.01 -14.06
C MET A 99 3.31 -0.22 -15.36
N PRO A 100 3.89 0.01 -16.56
CA PRO A 100 3.17 -0.06 -17.83
C PRO A 100 2.44 -1.38 -18.14
N LYS A 101 2.94 -2.52 -17.66
CA LYS A 101 2.39 -3.85 -17.99
C LYS A 101 1.34 -4.37 -16.99
N PHE A 102 1.40 -3.91 -15.76
CA PHE A 102 0.69 -4.54 -14.63
C PHE A 102 -0.26 -3.57 -13.92
N GLY A 103 -0.22 -2.31 -14.33
CA GLY A 103 -0.82 -1.19 -13.66
C GLY A 103 -2.22 -0.82 -14.13
N CYS A 104 -2.70 0.30 -13.58
CA CYS A 104 -3.90 1.02 -14.03
C CYS A 104 -3.50 2.47 -14.31
N THR A 105 -4.46 3.33 -14.62
CA THR A 105 -4.18 4.77 -14.74
C THR A 105 -4.21 5.43 -13.35
N PRO A 106 -3.51 6.57 -13.14
CA PRO A 106 -3.65 7.34 -11.92
C PRO A 106 -5.08 7.88 -11.75
N GLU A 107 -5.80 8.09 -12.86
CA GLU A 107 -7.21 8.46 -12.84
C GLU A 107 -8.10 7.34 -12.25
N ASP A 108 -7.83 6.07 -12.56
CA ASP A 108 -8.52 4.93 -11.91
C ASP A 108 -8.28 4.89 -10.40
N VAL A 109 -7.06 5.22 -9.96
CA VAL A 109 -6.71 5.27 -8.54
C VAL A 109 -7.43 6.42 -7.84
N ASN A 110 -7.46 7.60 -8.45
CA ASN A 110 -8.19 8.75 -7.90
C ASN A 110 -9.70 8.47 -7.81
N GLN A 111 -10.29 7.87 -8.85
CA GLN A 111 -11.70 7.46 -8.83
C GLN A 111 -11.98 6.44 -7.71
N MET A 112 -11.08 5.47 -7.51
CA MET A 112 -11.17 4.53 -6.40
C MET A 112 -11.13 5.28 -5.06
N ILE A 113 -10.14 6.15 -4.85
CA ILE A 113 -9.98 6.94 -3.62
C ILE A 113 -11.25 7.74 -3.35
N GLU A 114 -11.74 8.53 -4.32
CA GLU A 114 -12.98 9.30 -4.20
C GLU A 114 -14.17 8.41 -3.85
N SER A 115 -14.34 7.29 -4.54
CA SER A 115 -15.49 6.39 -4.35
C SER A 115 -15.54 5.74 -2.96
N ILE A 116 -14.37 5.46 -2.35
CA ILE A 116 -14.30 4.79 -1.05
C ILE A 116 -14.16 5.77 0.11
N SER A 117 -13.70 7.00 -0.12
CA SER A 117 -13.41 7.96 0.96
C SER A 117 -14.67 8.52 1.64
N GLY A 118 -15.81 8.55 0.93
CA GLY A 118 -17.04 9.16 1.44
C GLY A 118 -16.79 10.64 1.77
N ASP A 119 -17.26 11.09 2.94
CA ASP A 119 -17.07 12.47 3.41
C ASP A 119 -15.72 12.70 4.12
N LYS A 120 -14.90 11.66 4.27
CA LYS A 120 -13.58 11.75 4.93
C LYS A 120 -12.48 12.01 3.90
N LYS A 121 -11.42 12.72 4.30
CA LYS A 121 -10.15 12.74 3.57
C LYS A 121 -9.17 11.75 4.24
N PRO A 122 -8.96 10.53 3.69
CA PRO A 122 -7.96 9.61 4.23
C PRO A 122 -6.56 10.13 3.96
N LYS A 123 -5.58 9.66 4.76
CA LYS A 123 -4.16 9.85 4.43
C LYS A 123 -3.77 8.94 3.26
N ILE A 124 -3.08 9.47 2.26
CA ILE A 124 -2.67 8.75 1.05
C ILE A 124 -1.15 8.55 1.08
N PHE A 125 -0.74 7.29 1.25
CA PHE A 125 0.65 6.86 1.23
C PHE A 125 1.01 6.23 -0.11
N GLY A 126 2.10 6.67 -0.73
CA GLY A 126 2.72 5.99 -1.87
C GLY A 126 3.86 5.10 -1.39
N VAL A 127 3.86 3.82 -1.75
CA VAL A 127 5.00 2.90 -1.51
C VAL A 127 5.50 2.37 -2.84
N GLY A 128 6.67 2.84 -3.27
CA GLY A 128 7.22 2.59 -4.60
C GLY A 128 8.65 2.10 -4.55
N PHE A 129 9.10 1.52 -5.66
CA PHE A 129 10.49 1.15 -5.86
C PHE A 129 11.07 1.92 -7.04
N MET A 130 12.35 2.27 -6.95
CA MET A 130 13.13 2.85 -8.06
C MET A 130 12.51 4.13 -8.65
N ASN A 131 11.90 4.95 -7.81
CA ASN A 131 11.27 6.22 -8.13
C ASN A 131 10.11 6.11 -9.14
N ILE A 132 9.35 5.02 -9.07
CA ILE A 132 8.32 4.70 -10.08
C ILE A 132 7.22 5.76 -10.17
N PHE A 133 6.78 6.34 -9.06
CA PHE A 133 5.71 7.34 -9.08
C PHE A 133 6.15 8.63 -9.79
N GLU A 134 7.34 9.14 -9.50
CA GLU A 134 7.89 10.32 -10.19
C GLU A 134 8.14 10.03 -11.67
N LYS A 135 8.76 8.88 -11.99
CA LYS A 135 9.03 8.48 -13.38
C LYS A 135 7.75 8.31 -14.21
N ALA A 136 6.67 7.87 -13.60
CA ALA A 136 5.36 7.76 -14.23
C ALA A 136 4.54 9.07 -14.19
N GLY A 137 5.03 10.11 -13.50
CA GLY A 137 4.33 11.38 -13.31
C GLY A 137 3.10 11.31 -12.39
N TRP A 138 3.02 10.28 -11.53
CA TRP A 138 1.91 10.07 -10.61
C TRP A 138 1.99 10.97 -9.37
N ASP A 139 3.20 11.37 -8.98
CA ASP A 139 3.47 12.34 -7.92
C ASP A 139 2.80 13.70 -8.16
N LYS A 140 2.47 14.02 -9.42
CA LYS A 140 1.76 15.25 -9.82
C LYS A 140 0.26 15.06 -10.03
N LYS A 141 -0.21 13.81 -9.98
CA LYS A 141 -1.61 13.44 -10.31
C LYS A 141 -2.38 12.87 -9.14
N ILE A 142 -1.68 12.29 -8.16
CA ILE A 142 -2.26 11.76 -6.92
C ILE A 142 -1.71 12.62 -5.78
N ASP A 143 -2.61 13.13 -4.93
CA ASP A 143 -2.28 13.97 -3.77
C ASP A 143 -1.71 13.12 -2.63
N PHE A 144 -0.48 12.61 -2.80
CA PHE A 144 0.19 11.82 -1.77
C PHE A 144 0.59 12.68 -0.57
N ASP A 145 0.13 12.31 0.63
CA ASP A 145 0.60 12.91 1.89
C ASP A 145 2.04 12.46 2.21
N THR A 146 2.42 11.25 1.79
CA THR A 146 3.77 10.70 2.00
C THR A 146 4.11 9.69 0.92
N VAL A 147 5.31 9.80 0.34
CA VAL A 147 5.88 8.79 -0.56
C VAL A 147 7.10 8.15 0.10
N ILE A 148 7.07 6.82 0.21
CA ILE A 148 8.20 5.99 0.60
C ILE A 148 8.74 5.36 -0.69
N ASP A 149 9.89 5.85 -1.15
CA ASP A 149 10.61 5.28 -2.29
C ASP A 149 11.76 4.39 -1.82
N ILE A 150 11.83 3.18 -2.38
CA ILE A 150 12.84 2.19 -2.05
C ILE A 150 13.74 1.94 -3.27
N THR A 151 15.05 2.07 -3.08
CA THR A 151 16.05 1.61 -4.06
C THR A 151 16.48 0.19 -3.75
N MET A 152 16.50 -0.68 -4.75
CA MET A 152 17.02 -2.05 -4.64
C MET A 152 18.22 -2.23 -5.56
N GLU A 153 19.18 -3.02 -5.09
CA GLU A 153 20.34 -3.47 -5.85
C GLU A 153 20.43 -4.99 -5.73
N THR A 154 20.85 -5.66 -6.79
CA THR A 154 21.02 -7.11 -6.83
C THR A 154 22.44 -7.40 -7.27
N VAL A 155 23.14 -8.24 -6.50
CA VAL A 155 24.50 -8.71 -6.81
C VAL A 155 24.46 -10.22 -6.89
N VAL A 156 25.05 -10.79 -7.93
CA VAL A 156 25.22 -12.23 -8.07
C VAL A 156 26.56 -12.60 -7.45
N VAL A 157 26.52 -13.37 -6.36
CA VAL A 157 27.70 -13.95 -5.72
C VAL A 157 27.72 -15.46 -5.94
N LYS A 158 28.91 -16.06 -5.94
CA LYS A 158 29.11 -17.50 -6.12
C LYS A 158 29.00 -18.25 -4.79
#